data_AF-A0A350P3U1-F1
#
_entry.id   AF-A0A350P3U1-F1
#
_cell.length_a   1.000
_cell.length_b   1.000
_cell.length_c   1.000
_cell.angle_alpha   90.00
_cell.angle_beta   90.00
_cell.angle_gamma   90.00
#
_symmetry.space_group_name_H-M   'P 1'
#
loop_
_entity.id
_entity.type
_entity.pdbx_description
1 polymer ?
#
loop_
_entity_poly.entity_id
_entity_poly.type
_entity_poly.pdbx_seq_one_letter_code
_entity_poly.pdbx_strand_id
1 'polypeptide(L)'
;VAASKAISFLPDTTNEFHDLIQYGIRGDTSFFHKREVIDEFGWRHFGELYADHETALNSDNDVFVSHYNNQYDPIFGMLCQWILTGERAWFTLADALAKHVADIDVYHTDKDKPEYNGGLFWHTDHYVQACTATHRTYSKRQPSHVYEDHAGGGGPGGQHGYTSGLALHYLLTGSPTSKKAALSITHWLTHYYEGDGTIVGALLALKNSGSAGLKCVKTNTYPLDRGTGNYLHALFDRFKLLGTQSDIDSAAHVIRHTVSPQDDITSRHLEDVENTWFYTVFLQAVCRFIQIKTQLNTLDSDYDYAVKSLQHYARWMLDNEYAYLDKPEILEFPNQTWSGQDLRKLCILHFAASLLRESDAKRVMEKIHLLKDTILARLKNHHETSTTRVLCLMMQNAHYEAYKIEPKQARKVTRDEPNESAITHRQPYSVVKYFARHLRHFSFQRERQQFVKRFVQTQKWLGKP
;
A
#
# COMPACT_ATOMS: atom_id res chain seq x y z
N VAL A 1 -21.41 12.14 -6.24
CA VAL A 1 -20.24 11.26 -6.53
C VAL A 1 -20.49 9.83 -6.12
N ALA A 2 -20.88 9.54 -4.87
CA ALA A 2 -21.12 8.17 -4.37
C ALA A 2 -22.04 7.31 -5.26
N ALA A 3 -23.19 7.85 -5.68
CA ALA A 3 -24.14 7.16 -6.58
C ALA A 3 -23.53 6.65 -7.90
N SER A 4 -22.45 7.26 -8.40
CA SER A 4 -21.77 6.82 -9.63
C SER A 4 -20.93 5.55 -9.45
N LYS A 5 -20.61 5.17 -8.20
CA LYS A 5 -19.68 4.08 -7.85
C LYS A 5 -18.29 4.21 -8.50
N ALA A 6 -17.90 5.42 -8.91
CA ALA A 6 -16.61 5.70 -9.53
C ALA A 6 -15.43 5.59 -8.55
N ILE A 7 -15.70 5.78 -7.25
CA ILE A 7 -14.71 5.61 -6.18
C ILE A 7 -15.01 4.28 -5.49
N SER A 8 -14.03 3.39 -5.52
CA SER A 8 -14.10 2.07 -4.91
C SER A 8 -14.34 2.19 -3.40
N PHE A 9 -15.40 1.56 -2.91
CA PHE A 9 -15.71 1.45 -1.47
C PHE A 9 -15.91 2.79 -0.76
N LEU A 10 -16.35 3.83 -1.48
CA LEU A 10 -16.85 5.04 -0.84
C LEU A 10 -18.27 4.77 -0.33
N PRO A 11 -18.57 4.99 0.96
CA PRO A 11 -19.92 4.79 1.48
C PRO A 11 -20.87 5.92 1.03
N ASP A 12 -22.17 5.73 1.26
CA ASP A 12 -23.18 6.78 1.09
C ASP A 12 -23.37 7.62 2.38
N THR A 13 -23.03 7.06 3.55
CA THR A 13 -23.19 7.69 4.87
C THR A 13 -21.97 7.45 5.75
N THR A 14 -21.86 8.22 6.82
CA THR A 14 -20.85 8.03 7.87
C THR A 14 -21.25 6.91 8.83
N ASN A 15 -20.30 6.44 9.65
CA ASN A 15 -20.54 5.46 10.71
C ASN A 15 -19.97 5.93 12.06
N GLU A 16 -19.98 5.05 13.05
CA GLU A 16 -19.57 5.29 14.43
C GLU A 16 -18.10 5.71 14.66
N PHE A 17 -17.22 5.54 13.67
CA PHE A 17 -15.84 6.06 13.72
C PHE A 17 -15.73 7.52 13.26
N HIS A 18 -16.79 8.08 12.69
CA HIS A 18 -16.78 9.41 12.08
C HIS A 18 -16.35 10.51 13.07
N ASP A 19 -16.86 10.46 14.30
CA ASP A 19 -16.53 11.45 15.33
C ASP A 19 -15.04 11.44 15.68
N LEU A 20 -14.41 10.27 15.69
CA LEU A 20 -12.97 10.13 15.95
C LEU A 20 -12.14 10.68 14.78
N ILE A 21 -12.61 10.47 13.54
CA ILE A 21 -11.96 11.02 12.35
C ILE A 21 -11.99 12.55 12.36
N GLN A 22 -13.03 13.17 12.95
CA GLN A 22 -13.13 14.64 13.03
C GLN A 22 -11.99 15.28 13.82
N TYR A 23 -11.28 14.55 14.67
CA TYR A 23 -10.06 15.05 15.32
C TYR A 23 -9.03 15.54 14.29
N GLY A 24 -8.99 14.97 13.08
CA GLY A 24 -8.07 15.42 12.03
C GLY A 24 -8.30 16.87 11.56
N ILE A 25 -9.48 17.45 11.76
CA ILE A 25 -9.77 18.85 11.37
C ILE A 25 -10.31 19.72 12.51
N ARG A 26 -10.51 19.18 13.72
CA ARG A 26 -11.09 19.90 14.87
C ARG A 26 -10.19 19.84 16.09
N GLY A 27 -10.08 20.97 16.78
CA GLY A 27 -9.33 21.10 18.03
C GLY A 27 -7.81 21.01 17.86
N ASP A 28 -7.14 20.86 19.00
CA ASP A 28 -5.67 20.97 19.13
C ASP A 28 -4.95 19.70 18.65
N THR A 29 -5.68 18.71 18.15
CA THR A 29 -5.10 17.50 17.53
C THR A 29 -5.35 17.45 16.03
N SER A 30 -5.88 18.53 15.46
CA SER A 30 -6.08 18.65 14.01
C SER A 30 -4.76 18.72 13.24
N PHE A 31 -4.78 18.27 11.99
CA PHE A 31 -3.63 18.40 11.09
C PHE A 31 -3.20 19.85 10.89
N PHE A 32 -4.12 20.81 11.04
CA PHE A 32 -3.80 22.24 11.03
C PHE A 32 -2.99 22.64 12.27
N HIS A 33 -3.45 22.27 13.47
CA HIS A 33 -2.73 22.59 14.70
C HIS A 33 -1.38 21.88 14.77
N LYS A 34 -1.30 20.60 14.36
CA LYS A 34 -0.03 19.87 14.31
C LYS A 34 1.02 20.56 13.45
N ARG A 35 0.61 21.18 12.33
CA ARG A 35 1.51 21.99 11.49
C ARG A 35 2.06 23.20 12.26
N GLU A 36 1.24 23.85 13.08
CA GLU A 36 1.64 24.98 13.91
C GLU A 36 2.63 24.56 15.01
N VAL A 37 2.39 23.42 15.66
CA VAL A 37 3.26 22.90 16.74
C VAL A 37 4.71 22.73 16.30
N ILE A 38 4.95 22.28 15.06
CA ILE A 38 6.30 22.04 14.55
C ILE A 38 6.77 23.06 13.50
N ASP A 39 6.03 24.17 13.33
CA ASP A 39 6.31 25.22 12.33
C ASP A 39 6.53 24.67 10.90
N GLU A 40 5.65 23.76 10.45
CA GLU A 40 5.77 23.05 9.17
C GLU A 40 5.26 23.92 7.98
N PHE A 41 5.84 25.12 7.84
CA PHE A 41 5.46 26.14 6.84
C PHE A 41 6.56 26.47 5.82
N GLY A 42 7.77 25.93 5.98
CA GLY A 42 8.86 26.18 5.03
C GLY A 42 8.53 25.73 3.61
N TRP A 43 9.24 26.27 2.61
CA TRP A 43 8.90 26.05 1.19
C TRP A 43 8.93 24.58 0.72
N ARG A 44 9.74 23.72 1.37
CA ARG A 44 9.73 22.26 1.16
C ARG A 44 8.83 21.50 2.13
N HIS A 45 8.26 22.16 3.12
CA HIS A 45 7.57 21.52 4.24
C HIS A 45 6.05 21.72 4.13
N PHE A 46 5.61 22.90 3.70
CA PHE A 46 4.20 23.21 3.61
C PHE A 46 3.43 22.16 2.79
N GLY A 47 2.33 21.68 3.37
CA GLY A 47 1.48 20.64 2.81
C GLY A 47 1.69 19.26 3.43
N GLU A 48 2.86 18.97 4.01
CA GLU A 48 3.10 17.72 4.74
C GLU A 48 2.24 17.61 6.02
N LEU A 49 2.18 16.40 6.57
CA LEU A 49 1.67 16.09 7.89
C LEU A 49 2.82 15.75 8.85
N TYR A 50 2.74 16.31 10.06
CA TYR A 50 3.60 15.93 11.17
C TYR A 50 3.42 14.44 11.54
N ALA A 51 4.51 13.67 11.55
CA ALA A 51 4.54 12.29 12.02
C ALA A 51 4.69 12.20 13.56
N ASP A 52 3.73 12.79 14.28
CA ASP A 52 3.67 12.92 15.75
C ASP A 52 3.78 11.60 16.54
N HIS A 53 3.34 10.48 15.99
CA HIS A 53 3.50 9.15 16.59
C HIS A 53 4.98 8.74 16.74
N GLU A 54 5.90 9.36 16.00
CA GLU A 54 7.34 9.13 16.15
C GLU A 54 7.89 9.76 17.45
N THR A 55 7.13 10.59 18.17
CA THR A 55 7.55 11.13 19.47
C THR A 55 7.36 10.16 20.63
N ALA A 56 6.73 9.00 20.42
CA ALA A 56 6.28 8.13 21.51
C ALA A 56 7.41 7.69 22.46
N LEU A 57 8.65 7.61 21.97
CA LEU A 57 9.84 7.24 22.76
C LEU A 57 10.71 8.43 23.17
N ASN A 58 10.31 9.68 22.88
CA ASN A 58 11.07 10.89 23.18
C ASN A 58 10.22 11.92 23.94
N SER A 59 10.11 11.75 25.25
CA SER A 59 9.39 12.66 26.15
C SER A 59 10.11 13.98 26.45
N ASP A 60 11.42 14.05 26.18
CA ASP A 60 12.29 15.07 26.77
C ASP A 60 12.54 16.28 25.85
N ASN A 61 12.04 16.26 24.62
CA ASN A 61 12.19 17.35 23.66
C ASN A 61 10.90 18.17 23.56
N ASP A 62 10.97 19.47 23.85
CA ASP A 62 9.85 20.40 23.68
C ASP A 62 9.32 20.45 22.23
N VAL A 63 10.18 20.18 21.23
CA VAL A 63 9.82 20.08 19.81
C VAL A 63 10.51 18.87 19.17
N PHE A 64 9.71 17.98 18.59
CA PHE A 64 10.18 16.83 17.81
C PHE A 64 9.78 16.97 16.35
N VAL A 65 10.75 16.98 15.44
CA VAL A 65 10.48 17.16 14.01
C VAL A 65 10.53 15.82 13.31
N SER A 66 9.42 15.44 12.67
CA SER A 66 9.26 14.27 11.82
C SER A 66 8.23 14.56 10.72
N HIS A 67 8.35 13.89 9.57
CA HIS A 67 7.51 14.10 8.39
C HIS A 67 6.88 12.78 7.97
N TYR A 68 5.60 12.80 7.57
CA TYR A 68 4.81 11.59 7.37
C TYR A 68 4.81 11.03 5.94
N ASN A 69 5.14 11.85 4.94
CA ASN A 69 5.39 11.49 3.54
C ASN A 69 4.31 10.56 2.95
N ASN A 70 3.03 10.87 3.22
CA ASN A 70 1.86 10.15 2.69
C ASN A 70 1.79 8.65 3.04
N GLN A 71 2.34 8.21 4.17
CA GLN A 71 2.15 6.83 4.63
C GLN A 71 0.66 6.50 4.79
N TYR A 72 0.22 5.35 4.27
CA TYR A 72 -1.20 4.94 4.23
C TYR A 72 -2.15 5.86 3.45
N ASP A 73 -1.60 6.66 2.52
CA ASP A 73 -2.36 7.49 1.57
C ASP A 73 -3.40 8.45 2.21
N PRO A 74 -3.03 9.32 3.17
CA PRO A 74 -3.90 10.35 3.72
C PRO A 74 -4.56 11.22 2.66
N ILE A 75 -3.91 11.47 1.51
CA ILE A 75 -4.55 12.19 0.39
C ILE A 75 -5.86 11.50 0.01
N PHE A 76 -5.85 10.18 -0.18
CA PHE A 76 -7.06 9.42 -0.48
C PHE A 76 -8.08 9.51 0.66
N GLY A 77 -7.65 9.30 1.90
CA GLY A 77 -8.51 9.37 3.07
C GLY A 77 -9.22 10.72 3.21
N MET A 78 -8.49 11.82 3.11
CA MET A 78 -9.01 13.19 3.21
C MET A 78 -9.96 13.53 2.06
N LEU A 79 -9.65 13.12 0.82
CA LEU A 79 -10.55 13.33 -0.31
C LEU A 79 -11.86 12.54 -0.14
N CYS A 80 -11.79 11.31 0.39
CA CYS A 80 -12.99 10.55 0.74
C CYS A 80 -13.81 11.28 1.82
N GLN A 81 -13.18 11.78 2.89
CA GLN A 81 -13.88 12.58 3.91
C GLN A 81 -14.54 13.82 3.31
N TRP A 82 -13.84 14.57 2.45
CA TRP A 82 -14.41 15.73 1.78
C TRP A 82 -15.64 15.39 0.94
N ILE A 83 -15.58 14.32 0.15
CA ILE A 83 -16.71 13.90 -0.70
C ILE A 83 -17.90 13.45 0.14
N LEU A 84 -17.66 12.81 1.29
CA LEU A 84 -18.71 12.31 2.18
C LEU A 84 -19.38 13.42 2.98
N THR A 85 -18.61 14.37 3.51
CA THR A 85 -19.12 15.37 4.47
C THR A 85 -19.37 16.73 3.83
N GLY A 86 -18.73 17.03 2.70
CA GLY A 86 -18.69 18.37 2.12
C GLY A 86 -17.81 19.36 2.89
N GLU A 87 -17.16 18.97 3.99
CA GLU A 87 -16.34 19.87 4.80
C GLU A 87 -15.04 20.23 4.08
N ARG A 88 -14.92 21.50 3.67
CA ARG A 88 -13.82 22.01 2.85
C ARG A 88 -12.44 21.92 3.53
N ALA A 89 -12.39 21.80 4.86
CA ALA A 89 -11.15 21.61 5.61
C ALA A 89 -10.38 20.37 5.12
N TRP A 90 -11.08 19.27 4.86
CA TRP A 90 -10.50 18.04 4.32
C TRP A 90 -9.87 18.24 2.94
N PHE A 91 -10.58 18.92 2.03
CA PHE A 91 -10.04 19.23 0.71
C PHE A 91 -8.81 20.14 0.79
N THR A 92 -8.82 21.11 1.71
CA THR A 92 -7.70 22.04 1.90
C THR A 92 -6.43 21.29 2.32
N LEU A 93 -6.55 20.32 3.24
CA LEU A 93 -5.43 19.46 3.63
C LEU A 93 -5.00 18.54 2.47
N ALA A 94 -5.96 17.90 1.80
CA ALA A 94 -5.67 16.97 0.72
C ALA A 94 -4.98 17.63 -0.48
N ASP A 95 -5.42 18.83 -0.89
CA ASP A 95 -4.83 19.58 -2.01
C ASP A 95 -3.41 20.06 -1.68
N ALA A 96 -3.18 20.53 -0.46
CA ALA A 96 -1.85 20.92 0.00
C ALA A 96 -0.90 19.71 0.04
N LEU A 97 -1.35 18.59 0.61
CA LEU A 97 -0.56 17.37 0.70
C LEU A 97 -0.30 16.74 -0.67
N ALA A 98 -1.29 16.73 -1.57
CA ALA A 98 -1.10 16.19 -2.92
C ALA A 98 -0.05 16.96 -3.72
N LYS A 99 0.03 18.29 -3.56
CA LYS A 99 1.08 19.11 -4.16
C LYS A 99 2.44 18.82 -3.53
N HIS A 100 2.50 18.77 -2.20
CA HIS A 100 3.71 18.43 -1.46
C HIS A 100 4.30 17.10 -1.92
N VAL A 101 3.50 16.03 -1.84
CA VAL A 101 3.91 14.68 -2.20
C VAL A 101 4.38 14.63 -3.65
N ALA A 102 3.60 15.24 -4.55
CA ALA A 102 3.91 15.23 -5.96
C ALA A 102 5.19 15.98 -6.31
N ASP A 103 5.51 17.10 -5.64
CA ASP A 103 6.67 17.95 -6.00
C ASP A 103 7.92 17.68 -5.15
N ILE A 104 7.75 17.24 -3.89
CA ILE A 104 8.82 17.10 -2.89
C ILE A 104 9.17 15.63 -2.62
N ASP A 105 8.18 14.77 -2.41
CA ASP A 105 8.42 13.40 -1.96
C ASP A 105 8.70 12.42 -3.09
N VAL A 106 8.11 12.66 -4.26
CA VAL A 106 8.41 11.89 -5.47
C VAL A 106 9.73 12.34 -6.09
N TYR A 107 10.59 11.39 -6.45
CA TYR A 107 11.91 11.69 -7.00
C TYR A 107 11.90 11.88 -8.52
N HIS A 108 11.90 13.14 -8.98
CA HIS A 108 11.80 13.49 -10.40
C HIS A 108 13.14 13.45 -11.15
N THR A 109 13.75 12.28 -11.30
CA THR A 109 14.94 12.09 -12.13
C THR A 109 14.91 10.75 -12.86
N ASP A 110 15.54 10.71 -14.03
CA ASP A 110 15.84 9.52 -14.82
C ASP A 110 17.36 9.22 -14.85
N LYS A 111 18.16 10.07 -14.19
CA LYS A 111 19.63 10.03 -14.22
C LYS A 111 20.23 9.16 -13.12
N ASP A 112 19.43 8.76 -12.11
CA ASP A 112 19.88 7.92 -11.01
C ASP A 112 19.66 6.42 -11.32
N LYS A 113 19.89 5.55 -10.34
CA LYS A 113 19.58 4.12 -10.41
C LYS A 113 18.06 3.89 -10.47
N PRO A 114 17.59 2.85 -11.17
CA PRO A 114 16.16 2.51 -11.25
C PRO A 114 15.46 2.37 -9.89
N GLU A 115 16.19 1.97 -8.85
CA GLU A 115 15.69 1.84 -7.49
C GLU A 115 15.23 3.18 -6.88
N TYR A 116 15.60 4.32 -7.46
CA TYR A 116 15.18 5.64 -6.98
C TYR A 116 14.29 6.39 -7.99
N ASN A 117 14.59 6.30 -9.28
CA ASN A 117 13.98 7.14 -10.32
C ASN A 117 12.46 7.08 -10.36
N GLY A 118 11.79 8.15 -9.95
CA GLY A 118 10.33 8.27 -9.98
C GLY A 118 9.61 7.66 -8.78
N GLY A 119 10.35 7.14 -7.79
CA GLY A 119 9.79 6.54 -6.59
C GLY A 119 9.42 7.58 -5.52
N LEU A 120 8.49 7.20 -4.65
CA LEU A 120 8.06 7.97 -3.48
C LEU A 120 8.95 7.63 -2.27
N PHE A 121 9.61 8.63 -1.68
CA PHE A 121 10.41 8.42 -0.47
C PHE A 121 9.55 8.12 0.76
N TRP A 122 10.12 7.37 1.70
CA TRP A 122 9.48 7.09 2.98
C TRP A 122 9.47 8.31 3.89
N HIS A 123 8.63 8.22 4.92
CA HIS A 123 8.62 9.14 6.06
C HIS A 123 9.99 9.20 6.77
N THR A 124 10.16 10.20 7.65
CA THR A 124 11.36 10.29 8.49
C THR A 124 11.51 9.08 9.40
N ASP A 125 12.75 8.73 9.73
CA ASP A 125 13.09 7.53 10.49
C ASP A 125 12.35 7.40 11.84
N HIS A 126 12.16 6.16 12.28
CA HIS A 126 11.32 5.84 13.41
C HIS A 126 11.93 6.28 14.73
N TYR A 127 11.12 6.95 15.56
CA TYR A 127 11.48 7.34 16.93
C TYR A 127 12.75 8.20 17.07
N VAL A 128 13.17 8.88 16.00
CA VAL A 128 14.29 9.81 16.00
C VAL A 128 13.97 11.10 15.26
N GLN A 129 14.60 12.20 15.67
CA GLN A 129 14.48 13.49 15.00
C GLN A 129 14.88 13.38 13.52
N ALA A 130 14.18 14.10 12.65
CA ALA A 130 14.51 14.18 11.22
C ALA A 130 15.91 14.77 10.98
N CYS A 131 16.42 15.59 11.90
CA CYS A 131 17.71 16.28 11.81
C CYS A 131 17.90 16.96 10.44
N THR A 132 18.80 16.44 9.58
CA THR A 132 19.06 17.00 8.24
C THR A 132 18.42 16.19 7.11
N ALA A 133 17.60 15.17 7.42
CA ALA A 133 16.98 14.29 6.43
C ALA A 133 16.01 15.06 5.52
N THR A 134 15.35 16.09 6.05
CA THR A 134 14.15 16.67 5.44
C THR A 134 13.19 15.52 5.08
N HIS A 135 12.78 15.39 3.82
CA HIS A 135 11.83 14.38 3.33
C HIS A 135 12.51 13.15 2.72
N ARG A 136 13.61 12.66 3.33
CA ARG A 136 14.47 11.59 2.78
C ARG A 136 14.80 10.48 3.80
N THR A 137 13.91 10.28 4.77
CA THR A 137 13.99 9.24 5.82
C THR A 137 15.13 9.43 6.82
N TYR A 138 16.38 9.25 6.38
CA TYR A 138 17.54 9.18 7.27
C TYR A 138 18.42 10.43 7.22
N SER A 139 19.05 10.72 8.34
CA SER A 139 20.04 11.77 8.53
C SER A 139 21.32 11.17 9.09
N LYS A 140 22.48 11.60 8.57
CA LYS A 140 23.79 11.23 9.13
C LYS A 140 23.99 11.66 10.60
N ARG A 141 23.12 12.53 11.10
CA ARG A 141 23.14 13.00 12.50
C ARG A 141 22.28 12.15 13.44
N GLN A 142 21.51 11.19 12.91
CA GLN A 142 20.75 10.28 13.75
C GLN A 142 21.70 9.29 14.45
N PRO A 143 21.35 8.85 15.67
CA PRO A 143 22.09 7.81 16.36
C PRO A 143 21.97 6.48 15.59
N SER A 144 23.03 5.67 15.61
CA SER A 144 23.01 4.32 15.05
C SER A 144 22.29 3.35 16.00
N HIS A 145 21.69 2.29 15.44
CA HIS A 145 21.09 1.16 16.20
C HIS A 145 19.91 1.53 17.10
N VAL A 146 19.02 2.38 16.59
CA VAL A 146 17.82 2.85 17.32
C VAL A 146 16.70 1.81 17.42
N TYR A 147 16.71 0.79 16.55
CA TYR A 147 15.84 -0.39 16.57
C TYR A 147 16.51 -1.53 15.78
N GLU A 148 15.99 -2.78 15.88
CA GLU A 148 16.68 -4.00 15.41
C GLU A 148 17.04 -3.99 13.91
N ASP A 149 16.20 -3.38 13.07
CA ASP A 149 16.33 -3.35 11.60
C ASP A 149 16.80 -2.00 11.02
N HIS A 150 17.49 -1.16 11.80
CA HIS A 150 17.98 0.13 11.30
C HIS A 150 19.01 -0.03 10.16
N ALA A 151 18.56 0.15 8.91
CA ALA A 151 19.36 -0.09 7.69
C ALA A 151 20.40 1.01 7.38
N GLY A 152 20.35 2.16 8.05
CA GLY A 152 21.32 3.25 7.87
C GLY A 152 21.30 3.90 6.47
N GLY A 153 20.22 3.71 5.70
CA GLY A 153 20.04 4.28 4.37
C GLY A 153 18.58 4.17 3.90
N GLY A 154 18.09 5.22 3.24
CA GLY A 154 16.69 5.35 2.83
C GLY A 154 16.53 5.54 1.33
N GLY A 155 15.32 5.36 0.87
CA GLY A 155 14.96 5.46 -0.53
C GLY A 155 13.52 5.04 -0.74
N PRO A 156 12.98 5.18 -1.94
CA PRO A 156 11.67 4.63 -2.26
C PRO A 156 11.60 3.13 -1.97
N GLY A 157 10.46 2.65 -1.47
CA GLY A 157 10.22 1.22 -1.21
C GLY A 157 8.84 0.80 -1.67
N GLY A 158 8.70 -0.44 -2.15
CA GLY A 158 7.43 -0.96 -2.66
C GLY A 158 6.29 -0.83 -1.64
N GLN A 159 6.64 -1.01 -0.36
CA GLN A 159 5.72 -0.90 0.78
C GLN A 159 5.20 0.53 1.05
N HIS A 160 5.69 1.54 0.33
CA HIS A 160 5.29 2.95 0.47
C HIS A 160 4.80 3.56 -0.86
N GLY A 161 4.41 2.73 -1.83
CA GLY A 161 3.98 3.16 -3.17
C GLY A 161 2.52 3.61 -3.29
N TYR A 162 2.12 4.67 -2.58
CA TYR A 162 0.73 5.15 -2.54
C TYR A 162 0.36 6.02 -3.76
N THR A 163 -0.67 5.62 -4.50
CA THR A 163 -1.07 6.28 -5.77
C THR A 163 -2.55 6.68 -5.85
N SER A 164 -3.41 6.09 -5.01
CA SER A 164 -4.86 6.27 -5.11
C SER A 164 -5.30 7.69 -4.78
N GLY A 165 -4.68 8.33 -3.79
CA GLY A 165 -4.95 9.72 -3.43
C GLY A 165 -4.56 10.69 -4.54
N LEU A 166 -3.37 10.54 -5.13
CA LEU A 166 -2.92 11.37 -6.25
C LEU A 166 -3.78 11.19 -7.51
N ALA A 167 -4.18 9.95 -7.81
CA ALA A 167 -5.08 9.66 -8.92
C ALA A 167 -6.46 10.28 -8.71
N LEU A 168 -7.04 10.13 -7.51
CA LEU A 168 -8.31 10.75 -7.16
C LEU A 168 -8.24 12.28 -7.17
N HIS A 169 -7.14 12.85 -6.66
CA HIS A 169 -6.91 14.29 -6.69
C HIS A 169 -6.93 14.83 -8.12
N TYR A 170 -6.26 14.17 -9.06
CA TYR A 170 -6.34 14.55 -10.49
C TYR A 170 -7.76 14.44 -11.03
N LEU A 171 -8.50 13.36 -10.73
CA LEU A 171 -9.86 13.17 -11.23
C LEU A 171 -10.82 14.26 -10.72
N LEU A 172 -10.59 14.81 -9.52
CA LEU A 172 -11.42 15.85 -8.92
C LEU A 172 -11.02 17.27 -9.35
N THR A 173 -9.72 17.51 -9.59
CA THR A 173 -9.18 18.87 -9.78
C THR A 173 -8.63 19.15 -11.17
N GLY A 174 -8.34 18.12 -11.95
CA GLY A 174 -7.60 18.22 -13.21
C GLY A 174 -6.08 18.44 -13.04
N SER A 175 -5.52 18.35 -11.83
CA SER A 175 -4.09 18.62 -11.56
C SER A 175 -3.13 17.71 -12.36
N PRO A 176 -2.42 18.23 -13.39
CA PRO A 176 -1.50 17.42 -14.18
C PRO A 176 -0.31 16.93 -13.36
N THR A 177 0.08 17.69 -12.33
CA THR A 177 1.14 17.34 -11.38
C THR A 177 0.79 16.06 -10.62
N SER A 178 -0.43 15.96 -10.08
CA SER A 178 -0.87 14.75 -9.37
C SER A 178 -0.97 13.54 -10.29
N LYS A 179 -1.48 13.71 -11.52
CA LYS A 179 -1.48 12.64 -12.53
C LYS A 179 -0.06 12.15 -12.84
N LYS A 180 0.88 13.07 -13.07
CA LYS A 180 2.27 12.74 -13.39
C LYS A 180 2.94 12.01 -12.23
N ALA A 181 2.73 12.46 -10.99
CA ALA A 181 3.26 11.81 -9.80
C ALA A 181 2.71 10.39 -9.63
N ALA A 182 1.39 10.21 -9.74
CA ALA A 182 0.77 8.87 -9.66
C ALA A 182 1.38 7.92 -10.71
N LEU A 183 1.49 8.36 -11.97
CA LEU A 183 2.07 7.55 -13.05
C LEU A 183 3.57 7.29 -12.85
N SER A 184 4.32 8.23 -12.28
CA SER A 184 5.74 8.08 -11.94
C SER A 184 5.92 6.98 -10.90
N ILE A 185 5.14 7.02 -9.81
CA ILE A 185 5.18 6.00 -8.76
C ILE A 185 4.78 4.63 -9.32
N THR A 186 3.72 4.55 -10.14
CA THR A 186 3.34 3.30 -10.80
C THR A 186 4.47 2.76 -11.67
N HIS A 187 5.13 3.62 -12.46
CA HIS A 187 6.25 3.21 -13.30
C HIS A 187 7.43 2.69 -12.48
N TRP A 188 7.75 3.36 -11.37
CA TRP A 188 8.78 2.93 -10.44
C TRP A 188 8.43 1.57 -9.81
N LEU A 189 7.20 1.37 -9.33
CA LEU A 189 6.74 0.08 -8.79
C LEU A 189 6.81 -1.05 -9.84
N THR A 190 6.43 -0.76 -11.08
CA THR A 190 6.60 -1.72 -12.18
C THR A 190 8.07 -2.09 -12.36
N HIS A 191 9.00 -1.14 -12.34
CA HIS A 191 10.43 -1.46 -12.40
C HIS A 191 10.93 -2.22 -11.17
N TYR A 192 10.44 -1.88 -9.98
CA TYR A 192 10.82 -2.52 -8.72
C TYR A 192 10.47 -4.01 -8.73
N TYR A 193 9.28 -4.38 -9.22
CA TYR A 193 8.82 -5.77 -9.24
C TYR A 193 9.13 -6.53 -10.55
N GLU A 194 9.06 -5.88 -11.71
CA GLU A 194 9.23 -6.54 -13.01
C GLU A 194 10.64 -6.40 -13.61
N GLY A 195 11.45 -5.51 -13.04
CA GLY A 195 12.77 -5.17 -13.53
C GLY A 195 12.74 -4.06 -14.59
N ASP A 196 13.92 -3.51 -14.87
CA ASP A 196 14.12 -2.47 -15.89
C ASP A 196 14.29 -3.04 -17.31
N GLY A 197 14.20 -4.36 -17.47
CA GLY A 197 14.36 -5.05 -18.75
C GLY A 197 15.80 -5.21 -19.24
N THR A 198 16.81 -4.84 -18.45
CA THR A 198 18.23 -5.06 -18.77
C THR A 198 18.77 -6.36 -18.18
N ILE A 199 19.86 -6.90 -18.74
CA ILE A 199 20.55 -8.08 -18.22
C ILE A 199 21.20 -7.75 -16.87
N VAL A 200 21.79 -6.56 -16.72
CA VAL A 200 22.35 -6.10 -15.44
C VAL A 200 21.28 -6.09 -14.34
N GLY A 201 20.09 -5.55 -14.63
CA GLY A 201 18.95 -5.59 -13.73
C GLY A 201 18.46 -7.02 -13.45
N ALA A 202 18.40 -7.87 -14.48
CA ALA A 202 18.01 -9.26 -14.35
C ALA A 202 18.93 -10.07 -13.42
N LEU A 203 20.26 -9.85 -13.51
CA LEU A 203 21.24 -10.48 -12.63
C LEU A 203 21.09 -10.02 -11.18
N LEU A 204 20.81 -8.72 -10.96
CA LEU A 204 20.56 -8.21 -9.62
C LEU A 204 19.28 -8.81 -9.02
N ALA A 205 18.19 -8.88 -9.79
CA ALA A 205 16.96 -9.52 -9.36
C ALA A 205 17.15 -11.02 -9.05
N LEU A 206 17.98 -11.72 -9.82
CA LEU A 206 18.33 -13.11 -9.55
C LEU A 206 19.14 -13.24 -8.24
N LYS A 207 20.11 -12.35 -8.02
CA LYS A 207 20.90 -12.30 -6.77
C LYS A 207 20.01 -12.06 -5.56
N ASN A 208 19.06 -11.13 -5.68
CA ASN A 208 18.15 -10.73 -4.60
C ASN A 208 16.92 -11.65 -4.49
N SER A 209 16.83 -12.71 -5.29
CA SER A 209 15.70 -13.66 -5.23
C SER A 209 15.70 -14.40 -3.90
N GLY A 210 14.62 -14.20 -3.13
CA GLY A 210 14.45 -14.76 -1.78
C GLY A 210 14.61 -13.72 -0.67
N SER A 211 15.03 -12.49 -0.98
CA SER A 211 15.00 -11.37 -0.04
C SER A 211 13.56 -10.95 0.28
N ALA A 212 13.29 -10.62 1.54
CA ALA A 212 12.00 -10.09 1.97
C ALA A 212 11.63 -8.82 1.17
N GLY A 213 10.35 -8.66 0.86
CA GLY A 213 9.85 -7.49 0.12
C GLY A 213 10.17 -7.45 -1.38
N LEU A 214 10.87 -8.44 -1.94
CA LEU A 214 11.22 -8.52 -3.36
C LEU A 214 10.58 -9.72 -4.05
N LYS A 215 10.27 -9.56 -5.34
CA LYS A 215 9.82 -10.67 -6.19
C LYS A 215 10.94 -11.71 -6.31
N CYS A 216 10.62 -12.97 -6.02
CA CYS A 216 11.53 -14.06 -6.26
C CYS A 216 11.43 -14.49 -7.73
N VAL A 217 12.39 -14.07 -8.57
CA VAL A 217 12.33 -14.39 -10.01
C VAL A 217 12.63 -15.86 -10.33
N LYS A 218 13.19 -16.61 -9.37
CA LYS A 218 13.42 -18.07 -9.48
C LYS A 218 12.12 -18.87 -9.43
N THR A 219 11.11 -18.38 -8.72
CA THR A 219 9.78 -19.02 -8.58
C THR A 219 8.68 -18.18 -9.21
N ASN A 220 9.03 -17.00 -9.73
CA ASN A 220 8.12 -15.95 -10.19
C ASN A 220 7.10 -15.52 -9.12
N THR A 221 7.41 -15.65 -7.83
CA THR A 221 6.49 -15.34 -6.73
C THR A 221 6.68 -13.93 -6.20
N TYR A 222 5.58 -13.23 -5.94
CA TYR A 222 5.60 -11.94 -5.24
C TYR A 222 5.47 -12.16 -3.73
N PRO A 223 6.00 -11.25 -2.90
CA PRO A 223 5.79 -11.31 -1.47
C PRO A 223 4.32 -11.04 -1.13
N LEU A 224 3.77 -11.76 -0.14
CA LEU A 224 2.45 -11.48 0.42
C LEU A 224 2.59 -10.32 1.41
N ASP A 225 2.73 -9.09 0.90
CA ASP A 225 2.96 -7.92 1.73
C ASP A 225 2.22 -6.65 1.24
N ARG A 226 2.34 -5.58 2.02
CA ARG A 226 1.76 -4.26 1.68
C ARG A 226 2.37 -3.67 0.41
N GLY A 227 3.60 -4.04 0.03
CA GLY A 227 4.23 -3.55 -1.19
C GLY A 227 3.58 -4.14 -2.43
N THR A 228 3.32 -5.44 -2.44
CA THR A 228 2.55 -6.09 -3.52
C THR A 228 1.12 -5.53 -3.57
N GLY A 229 0.51 -5.26 -2.42
CA GLY A 229 -0.79 -4.57 -2.36
C GLY A 229 -0.77 -3.18 -3.00
N ASN A 230 0.23 -2.35 -2.66
CA ASN A 230 0.42 -1.03 -3.27
C ASN A 230 0.67 -1.12 -4.78
N TYR A 231 1.42 -2.13 -5.24
CA TYR A 231 1.65 -2.33 -6.66
C TYR A 231 0.35 -2.64 -7.42
N LEU A 232 -0.52 -3.48 -6.86
CA LEU A 232 -1.86 -3.72 -7.41
C LEU A 232 -2.66 -2.41 -7.48
N HIS A 233 -2.68 -1.61 -6.42
CA HIS A 233 -3.34 -0.30 -6.43
C HIS A 233 -2.81 0.62 -7.53
N ALA A 234 -1.49 0.69 -7.69
CA ALA A 234 -0.84 1.50 -8.71
C ALA A 234 -1.21 1.07 -10.15
N LEU A 235 -1.38 -0.23 -10.39
CA LEU A 235 -1.90 -0.75 -11.67
C LEU A 235 -3.37 -0.33 -11.87
N PHE A 236 -4.21 -0.47 -10.84
CA PHE A 236 -5.62 -0.06 -10.92
C PHE A 236 -5.79 1.45 -11.14
N ASP A 237 -4.95 2.26 -10.51
CA ASP A 237 -4.99 3.71 -10.64
C ASP A 237 -4.49 4.14 -12.02
N ARG A 238 -3.45 3.51 -12.56
CA ARG A 238 -3.02 3.74 -13.95
C ARG A 238 -4.10 3.32 -14.95
N PHE A 239 -4.76 2.17 -14.74
CA PHE A 239 -5.90 1.76 -15.54
C PHE A 239 -7.02 2.81 -15.53
N LYS A 240 -7.40 3.32 -14.35
CA LYS A 240 -8.42 4.38 -14.23
C LYS A 240 -8.02 5.67 -14.95
N LEU A 241 -6.73 6.02 -14.95
CA LEU A 241 -6.23 7.26 -15.55
C LEU A 241 -6.02 7.18 -17.08
N LEU A 242 -5.70 5.99 -17.61
CA LEU A 242 -5.25 5.80 -19.00
C LEU A 242 -6.07 4.80 -19.81
N GLY A 243 -6.93 3.99 -19.18
CA GLY A 243 -7.70 2.93 -19.83
C GLY A 243 -6.87 1.71 -20.26
N THR A 244 -5.68 1.52 -19.68
CA THR A 244 -4.72 0.49 -20.09
C THR A 244 -5.13 -0.91 -19.64
N GLN A 245 -5.82 -1.69 -20.49
CA GLN A 245 -6.33 -3.02 -20.12
C GLN A 245 -5.24 -3.99 -19.62
N SER A 246 -4.01 -3.90 -20.14
CA SER A 246 -2.90 -4.73 -19.70
C SER A 246 -2.54 -4.56 -18.22
N ASP A 247 -2.98 -3.48 -17.56
CA ASP A 247 -2.79 -3.28 -16.13
C ASP A 247 -3.63 -4.25 -15.31
N ILE A 248 -4.85 -4.55 -15.78
CA ILE A 248 -5.73 -5.53 -15.15
C ILE A 248 -5.19 -6.95 -15.36
N ASP A 249 -4.67 -7.25 -16.54
CA ASP A 249 -4.03 -8.55 -16.83
C ASP A 249 -2.76 -8.73 -15.99
N SER A 250 -1.99 -7.65 -15.80
CA SER A 250 -0.80 -7.64 -14.93
C SER A 250 -1.19 -7.86 -13.47
N ALA A 251 -2.28 -7.24 -13.00
CA ALA A 251 -2.80 -7.44 -11.66
C ALA A 251 -3.27 -8.89 -11.43
N ALA A 252 -3.96 -9.50 -12.41
CA ALA A 252 -4.31 -10.91 -12.38
C ALA A 252 -3.06 -11.81 -12.24
N HIS A 253 -2.02 -11.51 -13.03
CA HIS A 253 -0.75 -12.22 -12.94
C HIS A 253 -0.11 -12.09 -11.56
N VAL A 254 -0.06 -10.89 -10.98
CA VAL A 254 0.46 -10.66 -9.62
C VAL A 254 -0.32 -11.49 -8.61
N ILE A 255 -1.66 -11.43 -8.61
CA ILE A 255 -2.51 -12.18 -7.67
C ILE A 255 -2.24 -13.68 -7.73
N ARG A 256 -2.22 -14.27 -8.93
CA ARG A 256 -1.95 -15.71 -9.13
C ARG A 256 -0.58 -16.16 -8.63
N HIS A 257 0.38 -15.24 -8.59
CA HIS A 257 1.75 -15.51 -8.16
C HIS A 257 2.04 -15.05 -6.72
N THR A 258 1.02 -14.61 -5.98
CA THR A 258 1.11 -14.27 -4.55
C THR A 258 0.31 -15.24 -3.70
N VAL A 259 -0.96 -15.47 -4.06
CA VAL A 259 -1.92 -16.29 -3.31
C VAL A 259 -2.60 -17.33 -4.21
N SER A 260 -3.14 -18.38 -3.59
CA SER A 260 -3.85 -19.45 -4.27
C SER A 260 -5.07 -19.91 -3.47
N PRO A 261 -6.17 -20.34 -4.14
CA PRO A 261 -7.27 -21.01 -3.46
C PRO A 261 -6.88 -22.37 -2.84
N GLN A 262 -5.70 -22.91 -3.18
CA GLN A 262 -5.15 -24.16 -2.64
C GLN A 262 -3.98 -23.91 -1.68
N ASP A 263 -3.71 -22.65 -1.29
CA ASP A 263 -2.62 -22.35 -0.36
C ASP A 263 -2.77 -23.14 0.95
N ASP A 264 -1.68 -23.76 1.40
CA ASP A 264 -1.55 -24.12 2.81
C ASP A 264 -1.28 -22.83 3.60
N ILE A 265 -2.33 -22.29 4.24
CA ILE A 265 -2.22 -21.02 4.98
C ILE A 265 -1.31 -21.16 6.20
N THR A 266 -1.21 -22.34 6.81
CA THR A 266 -0.29 -22.57 7.93
C THR A 266 1.16 -22.34 7.51
N SER A 267 1.52 -22.72 6.27
CA SER A 267 2.86 -22.46 5.71
C SER A 267 3.15 -20.98 5.42
N ARG A 268 2.15 -20.09 5.57
CA ARG A 268 2.29 -18.64 5.43
C ARG A 268 2.65 -17.96 6.75
N HIS A 269 2.58 -18.68 7.88
CA HIS A 269 2.92 -18.18 9.21
C HIS A 269 2.20 -16.89 9.62
N LEU A 270 0.91 -16.78 9.27
CA LEU A 270 0.11 -15.58 9.54
C LEU A 270 -0.15 -15.34 11.03
N GLU A 271 0.18 -16.31 11.89
CA GLU A 271 0.21 -16.18 13.34
C GLU A 271 1.36 -15.29 13.85
N ASP A 272 2.44 -15.12 13.06
CA ASP A 272 3.51 -14.17 13.32
C ASP A 272 3.05 -12.77 12.90
N VAL A 273 2.25 -12.15 13.76
CA VAL A 273 1.55 -10.89 13.49
C VAL A 273 2.51 -9.78 13.07
N GLU A 274 3.62 -9.60 13.80
CA GLU A 274 4.60 -8.53 13.57
C GLU A 274 5.12 -8.58 12.12
N ASN A 275 5.45 -9.78 11.65
CA ASN A 275 6.04 -9.96 10.33
C ASN A 275 5.03 -10.23 9.21
N THR A 276 3.74 -10.35 9.49
CA THR A 276 2.76 -10.77 8.46
C THR A 276 1.48 -9.95 8.40
N TRP A 277 1.16 -9.08 9.36
CA TRP A 277 -0.10 -8.31 9.43
C TRP A 277 -0.51 -7.62 8.11
N PHE A 278 0.49 -7.23 7.32
CA PHE A 278 0.33 -6.55 6.05
C PHE A 278 -0.32 -7.39 4.94
N TYR A 279 -0.54 -8.69 5.14
CA TYR A 279 -1.30 -9.52 4.20
C TYR A 279 -2.73 -8.98 4.01
N THR A 280 -3.28 -8.31 5.03
CA THR A 280 -4.58 -7.63 4.95
C THR A 280 -4.60 -6.50 3.91
N VAL A 281 -3.49 -5.75 3.76
CA VAL A 281 -3.36 -4.71 2.72
C VAL A 281 -3.42 -5.34 1.33
N PHE A 282 -2.75 -6.48 1.12
CA PHE A 282 -2.84 -7.22 -0.14
C PHE A 282 -4.27 -7.72 -0.41
N LEU A 283 -4.94 -8.30 0.60
CA LEU A 283 -6.32 -8.79 0.42
C LEU A 283 -7.33 -7.66 0.14
N GLN A 284 -7.14 -6.45 0.67
CA GLN A 284 -7.94 -5.29 0.26
C GLN A 284 -7.74 -4.95 -1.23
N ALA A 285 -6.52 -5.05 -1.74
CA ALA A 285 -6.25 -4.88 -3.17
C ALA A 285 -6.93 -5.98 -4.01
N VAL A 286 -6.99 -7.23 -3.51
CA VAL A 286 -7.76 -8.32 -4.14
C VAL A 286 -9.26 -8.01 -4.17
N CYS A 287 -9.83 -7.46 -3.09
CA CYS A 287 -11.22 -7.00 -3.06
C CYS A 287 -11.47 -5.95 -4.17
N ARG A 288 -10.55 -4.98 -4.33
CA ARG A 288 -10.63 -3.97 -5.39
C ARG A 288 -10.52 -4.56 -6.80
N PHE A 289 -9.66 -5.55 -7.01
CA PHE A 289 -9.56 -6.27 -8.28
C PHE A 289 -10.89 -6.94 -8.66
N ILE A 290 -11.49 -7.68 -7.72
CA ILE A 290 -12.79 -8.34 -7.90
C ILE A 290 -13.87 -7.30 -8.23
N GLN A 291 -13.89 -6.16 -7.53
CA GLN A 291 -14.84 -5.07 -7.81
C GLN A 291 -14.65 -4.50 -9.23
N ILE A 292 -13.41 -4.24 -9.66
CA ILE A 292 -13.12 -3.71 -11.00
C ILE A 292 -13.61 -4.68 -12.08
N LYS A 293 -13.29 -5.97 -11.97
CA LYS A 293 -13.76 -6.99 -12.93
C LYS A 293 -15.28 -7.14 -12.93
N THR A 294 -15.91 -6.99 -11.76
CA THR A 294 -17.38 -6.96 -11.61
C THR A 294 -18.02 -5.78 -12.34
N GLN A 295 -17.38 -4.60 -12.29
CA GLN A 295 -17.82 -3.38 -12.98
C GLN A 295 -17.62 -3.48 -14.49
N LEU A 296 -16.49 -4.06 -14.93
CA LEU A 296 -16.19 -4.31 -16.35
C LEU A 296 -16.96 -5.49 -16.94
N ASN A 297 -17.70 -6.24 -16.11
CA ASN A 297 -18.38 -7.48 -16.49
C ASN A 297 -17.43 -8.55 -17.08
N THR A 298 -16.17 -8.54 -16.64
CA THR A 298 -15.12 -9.49 -17.04
C THR A 298 -15.01 -10.62 -16.00
N LEU A 299 -16.03 -11.46 -15.96
CA LEU A 299 -16.16 -12.56 -14.99
C LEU A 299 -15.54 -13.86 -15.51
N ASP A 300 -14.23 -13.81 -15.76
CA ASP A 300 -13.40 -14.87 -16.34
C ASP A 300 -12.68 -15.74 -15.27
N SER A 301 -11.72 -16.55 -15.69
CA SER A 301 -10.96 -17.44 -14.79
C SER A 301 -10.11 -16.68 -13.78
N ASP A 302 -9.58 -15.49 -14.12
CA ASP A 302 -8.84 -14.65 -13.16
C ASP A 302 -9.75 -14.08 -12.08
N TYR A 303 -10.98 -13.67 -12.46
CA TYR A 303 -11.99 -13.26 -11.49
C TYR A 303 -12.33 -14.41 -10.54
N ASP A 304 -12.63 -15.59 -11.07
CA ASP A 304 -12.97 -16.78 -10.28
C ASP A 304 -11.80 -17.19 -9.36
N TYR A 305 -10.57 -17.16 -9.86
CA TYR A 305 -9.36 -17.43 -9.07
C TYR A 305 -9.25 -16.46 -7.89
N ALA A 306 -9.36 -15.16 -8.14
CA ALA A 306 -9.27 -14.14 -7.08
C ALA A 306 -10.37 -14.29 -6.03
N VAL A 307 -11.61 -14.57 -6.46
CA VAL A 307 -12.75 -14.84 -5.54
C VAL A 307 -12.46 -16.05 -4.68
N LYS A 308 -12.03 -17.17 -5.27
CA LYS A 308 -11.74 -18.40 -4.53
C LYS A 308 -10.56 -18.23 -3.57
N SER A 309 -9.50 -17.52 -3.97
CA SER A 309 -8.38 -17.18 -3.08
C SER A 309 -8.85 -16.32 -1.91
N LEU A 310 -9.64 -15.28 -2.17
CA LEU A 310 -10.16 -14.41 -1.11
C LEU A 310 -11.04 -15.18 -0.12
N GLN A 311 -11.94 -16.04 -0.61
CA GLN A 311 -12.77 -16.90 0.24
C GLN A 311 -11.92 -17.84 1.11
N HIS A 312 -10.84 -18.39 0.58
CA HIS A 312 -9.94 -19.28 1.32
C HIS A 312 -9.28 -18.57 2.50
N TYR A 313 -8.67 -17.41 2.26
CA TYR A 313 -8.06 -16.60 3.30
C TYR A 313 -9.10 -16.04 4.28
N ALA A 314 -10.28 -15.62 3.82
CA ALA A 314 -11.34 -15.11 4.70
C ALA A 314 -11.89 -16.17 5.67
N ARG A 315 -11.97 -17.45 5.26
CA ARG A 315 -12.32 -18.54 6.18
C ARG A 315 -11.26 -18.74 7.26
N TRP A 316 -9.98 -18.67 6.89
CA TRP A 316 -8.90 -18.69 7.89
C TRP A 316 -8.98 -17.49 8.84
N MET A 317 -9.23 -16.29 8.32
CA MET A 317 -9.41 -15.08 9.14
C MET A 317 -10.57 -15.24 10.13
N LEU A 318 -11.69 -15.80 9.69
CA LEU A 318 -12.85 -16.03 10.55
C LEU A 318 -12.46 -16.80 11.83
N ASP A 319 -11.67 -17.86 11.66
CA ASP A 319 -11.30 -18.76 12.74
C ASP A 319 -10.08 -18.26 13.56
N ASN A 320 -9.15 -17.50 12.94
CA ASN A 320 -7.84 -17.21 13.54
C ASN A 320 -7.59 -15.74 13.87
N GLU A 321 -8.26 -14.79 13.21
CA GLU A 321 -7.99 -13.37 13.45
C GLU A 321 -8.54 -12.88 14.78
N TYR A 322 -7.88 -11.90 15.38
CA TYR A 322 -8.29 -11.25 16.63
C TYR A 322 -7.82 -9.79 16.59
N ALA A 323 -8.22 -8.96 17.55
CA ALA A 323 -7.76 -7.58 17.57
C ALA A 323 -6.33 -7.56 18.11
N TYR A 324 -5.34 -7.09 17.35
CA TYR A 324 -3.94 -7.43 17.58
C TYR A 324 -3.42 -7.05 18.99
N LEU A 325 -3.91 -5.95 19.56
CA LEU A 325 -3.59 -5.53 20.94
C LEU A 325 -4.20 -6.41 22.05
N ASP A 326 -4.89 -7.51 21.72
CA ASP A 326 -5.22 -8.57 22.69
C ASP A 326 -3.97 -9.34 23.11
N LYS A 327 -2.90 -9.30 22.29
CA LYS A 327 -1.59 -9.93 22.56
C LYS A 327 -0.45 -8.93 22.30
N PRO A 328 -0.31 -7.88 23.13
CA PRO A 328 0.72 -6.87 22.91
C PRO A 328 2.15 -7.39 23.04
N GLU A 329 2.36 -8.51 23.75
CA GLU A 329 3.66 -9.12 24.04
C GLU A 329 4.39 -9.70 22.82
N ILE A 330 3.69 -9.90 21.70
CA ILE A 330 4.28 -10.39 20.45
C ILE A 330 4.60 -9.26 19.46
N LEU A 331 4.40 -8.00 19.86
CA LEU A 331 4.52 -6.84 18.99
C LEU A 331 5.76 -6.01 19.40
N GLU A 332 6.52 -5.52 18.42
CA GLU A 332 7.67 -4.65 18.68
C GLU A 332 7.21 -3.32 19.31
N PHE A 333 6.13 -2.74 18.77
CA PHE A 333 5.55 -1.49 19.26
C PHE A 333 4.03 -1.62 19.49
N PRO A 334 3.57 -2.00 20.70
CA PRO A 334 2.16 -2.24 20.99
C PRO A 334 1.35 -0.94 21.22
N ASN A 335 1.11 -0.18 20.14
CA ASN A 335 0.35 1.08 20.14
C ASN A 335 -0.94 1.01 19.28
N GLN A 336 -1.77 2.07 19.29
CA GLN A 336 -3.06 2.12 18.59
C GLN A 336 -2.95 2.11 17.06
N THR A 337 -1.75 2.17 16.47
CA THR A 337 -1.56 1.84 15.05
C THR A 337 -2.17 0.48 14.75
N TRP A 338 -2.01 -0.51 15.64
CA TRP A 338 -2.58 -1.85 15.50
C TRP A 338 -4.11 -1.84 15.45
N SER A 339 -4.78 -1.04 16.30
CA SER A 339 -6.24 -0.85 16.22
C SER A 339 -6.66 -0.24 14.87
N GLY A 340 -5.87 0.69 14.34
CA GLY A 340 -6.07 1.24 13.00
C GLY A 340 -5.86 0.20 11.89
N GLN A 341 -4.89 -0.71 12.04
CA GLN A 341 -4.67 -1.82 11.11
C GLN A 341 -5.83 -2.82 11.13
N ASP A 342 -6.37 -3.11 12.32
CA ASP A 342 -7.49 -4.05 12.51
C ASP A 342 -8.74 -3.66 11.70
N LEU A 343 -8.95 -2.38 11.39
CA LEU A 343 -10.05 -1.92 10.52
C LEU A 343 -10.02 -2.56 9.12
N ARG A 344 -8.83 -2.95 8.61
CA ARG A 344 -8.70 -3.66 7.33
C ARG A 344 -9.36 -5.03 7.37
N LYS A 345 -9.33 -5.69 8.54
CA LYS A 345 -9.98 -6.99 8.73
C LYS A 345 -11.49 -6.85 8.57
N LEU A 346 -12.07 -5.78 9.11
CA LEU A 346 -13.49 -5.47 8.92
C LEU A 346 -13.82 -5.32 7.43
N CYS A 347 -13.01 -4.57 6.68
CA CYS A 347 -13.20 -4.38 5.24
C CYS A 347 -13.20 -5.72 4.47
N ILE A 348 -12.16 -6.54 4.69
CA ILE A 348 -11.98 -7.83 3.99
C ILE A 348 -13.10 -8.80 4.34
N LEU A 349 -13.40 -8.94 5.63
CA LEU A 349 -14.46 -9.83 6.11
C LEU A 349 -15.82 -9.39 5.59
N HIS A 350 -16.10 -8.08 5.57
CA HIS A 350 -17.38 -7.57 5.08
C HIS A 350 -17.55 -7.78 3.57
N PHE A 351 -16.46 -7.70 2.79
CA PHE A 351 -16.46 -8.06 1.37
C PHE A 351 -16.67 -9.57 1.18
N ALA A 352 -15.93 -10.39 1.93
CA ALA A 352 -15.96 -11.84 1.82
C ALA A 352 -17.32 -12.43 2.24
N ALA A 353 -18.02 -11.82 3.20
CA ALA A 353 -19.36 -12.24 3.62
C ALA A 353 -20.33 -12.34 2.44
N SER A 354 -20.24 -11.43 1.46
CA SER A 354 -21.06 -11.45 0.25
C SER A 354 -20.73 -12.60 -0.70
N LEU A 355 -19.55 -13.21 -0.57
CA LEU A 355 -19.06 -14.29 -1.43
C LEU A 355 -19.17 -15.66 -0.77
N LEU A 356 -19.30 -15.73 0.55
CA LEU A 356 -19.33 -16.98 1.31
C LEU A 356 -20.73 -17.59 1.36
N ARG A 357 -20.81 -18.85 1.83
CA ARG A 357 -22.10 -19.52 2.10
C ARG A 357 -22.78 -18.83 3.27
N GLU A 358 -24.11 -18.90 3.32
CA GLU A 358 -24.91 -18.21 4.35
C GLU A 358 -24.46 -18.52 5.79
N SER A 359 -24.10 -19.78 6.09
CA SER A 359 -23.60 -20.18 7.41
C SER A 359 -22.29 -19.46 7.78
N ASP A 360 -21.36 -19.39 6.83
CA ASP A 360 -20.06 -18.74 7.03
C ASP A 360 -20.24 -17.21 7.08
N ALA A 361 -21.11 -16.67 6.22
CA ALA A 361 -21.43 -15.24 6.19
C ALA A 361 -22.01 -14.75 7.53
N LYS A 362 -22.90 -15.52 8.17
CA LYS A 362 -23.43 -15.20 9.52
C LYS A 362 -22.32 -15.11 10.56
N ARG A 363 -21.45 -16.12 10.63
CA ARG A 363 -20.28 -16.13 11.53
C ARG A 363 -19.32 -14.98 11.27
N VAL A 364 -19.12 -14.63 9.99
CA VAL A 364 -18.31 -13.47 9.60
C VAL A 364 -18.92 -12.17 10.12
N MET A 365 -20.23 -11.98 10.02
CA MET A 365 -20.88 -10.78 10.55
C MET A 365 -20.76 -10.70 12.09
N GLU A 366 -20.88 -11.82 12.80
CA GLU A 366 -20.63 -11.88 14.25
C GLU A 366 -19.18 -11.48 14.59
N LYS A 367 -18.20 -12.00 13.84
CA LYS A 367 -16.78 -11.64 13.98
C LYS A 367 -16.54 -10.16 13.73
N ILE A 368 -17.16 -9.59 12.69
CA ILE A 368 -17.07 -8.16 12.37
C ILE A 368 -17.59 -7.34 13.55
N HIS A 369 -18.77 -7.67 14.09
CA HIS A 369 -19.33 -6.93 15.23
C HIS A 369 -18.39 -6.98 16.45
N LEU A 370 -17.87 -8.16 16.78
CA LEU A 370 -16.94 -8.32 17.90
C LEU A 370 -15.66 -7.49 17.71
N LEU A 371 -15.00 -7.60 16.56
CA LEU A 371 -13.78 -6.84 16.27
C LEU A 371 -14.04 -5.34 16.27
N LYS A 372 -15.12 -4.91 15.61
CA LYS A 372 -15.53 -3.51 15.51
C LYS A 372 -15.76 -2.90 16.89
N ASP A 373 -16.50 -3.57 17.77
CA ASP A 373 -16.76 -3.08 19.13
C ASP A 373 -15.46 -2.97 19.94
N THR A 374 -14.55 -3.95 19.83
CA THR A 374 -13.23 -3.91 20.48
C THR A 374 -12.36 -2.76 19.97
N ILE A 375 -12.27 -2.59 18.63
CA ILE A 375 -11.48 -1.53 18.00
C ILE A 375 -12.03 -0.16 18.40
N LEU A 376 -13.34 0.03 18.31
CA LEU A 376 -13.98 1.29 18.66
C LEU A 376 -13.80 1.63 20.15
N ALA A 377 -13.93 0.65 21.04
CA ALA A 377 -13.69 0.84 22.47
C ALA A 377 -12.23 1.25 22.75
N ARG A 378 -11.25 0.64 22.08
CA ARG A 378 -9.83 1.03 22.22
C ARG A 378 -9.59 2.46 21.75
N LEU A 379 -10.05 2.79 20.54
CA LEU A 379 -9.83 4.11 19.96
C LEU A 379 -10.55 5.22 20.73
N LYS A 380 -11.76 4.97 21.24
CA LYS A 380 -12.48 5.98 22.05
C LYS A 380 -11.77 6.32 23.36
N ASN A 381 -11.02 5.38 23.93
CA ASN A 381 -10.44 5.50 25.27
C ASN A 381 -8.92 5.72 25.26
N HIS A 382 -8.32 6.07 24.11
CA HIS A 382 -6.88 6.26 23.99
C HIS A 382 -6.51 7.59 23.35
N HIS A 383 -5.46 8.23 23.87
CA HIS A 383 -4.98 9.53 23.37
C HIS A 383 -4.35 9.41 21.97
N GLU A 384 -3.69 8.29 21.67
CA GLU A 384 -3.07 8.02 20.36
C GLU A 384 -4.06 8.00 19.18
N THR A 385 -5.37 7.91 19.45
CA THR A 385 -6.42 7.95 18.40
C THR A 385 -6.34 9.21 17.54
N SER A 386 -5.83 10.29 18.14
CA SER A 386 -5.64 11.56 17.47
C SER A 386 -4.28 11.68 16.76
N THR A 387 -3.40 10.68 16.84
CA THR A 387 -2.12 10.70 16.12
C THR A 387 -2.32 10.63 14.62
N THR A 388 -1.36 11.18 13.86
CA THR A 388 -1.43 11.25 12.40
C THR A 388 -1.60 9.87 11.79
N ARG A 389 -0.82 8.87 12.25
CA ARG A 389 -0.88 7.51 11.73
C ARG A 389 -2.24 6.86 11.95
N VAL A 390 -2.81 6.97 13.15
CA VAL A 390 -4.12 6.36 13.46
C VAL A 390 -5.24 7.05 12.70
N LEU A 391 -5.22 8.39 12.60
CA LEU A 391 -6.20 9.14 11.79
C LEU A 391 -6.15 8.74 10.31
N CYS A 392 -4.96 8.57 9.73
CA CYS A 392 -4.81 8.13 8.35
C CYS A 392 -5.39 6.74 8.12
N LEU A 393 -5.13 5.81 9.05
CA LEU A 393 -5.68 4.46 9.02
C LEU A 393 -7.21 4.44 9.12
N MET A 394 -7.79 5.25 10.01
CA MET A 394 -9.24 5.39 10.15
C MET A 394 -9.86 6.01 8.89
N MET A 395 -9.32 7.10 8.36
CA MET A 395 -9.86 7.74 7.16
C MET A 395 -9.89 6.79 5.95
N GLN A 396 -8.94 5.87 5.85
CA GLN A 396 -8.85 4.90 4.77
C GLN A 396 -9.76 3.67 4.97
N ASN A 397 -9.96 3.21 6.21
CA ASN A 397 -10.52 1.86 6.46
C ASN A 397 -11.78 1.84 7.34
N ALA A 398 -12.13 2.95 7.99
CA ALA A 398 -13.27 2.98 8.91
C ALA A 398 -14.61 2.73 8.20
N HIS A 399 -14.73 3.05 6.91
CA HIS A 399 -15.95 2.85 6.11
C HIS A 399 -16.11 1.41 5.62
N TYR A 400 -15.87 0.43 6.50
CA TYR A 400 -15.78 -0.98 6.14
C TYR A 400 -17.10 -1.53 5.59
N GLU A 401 -18.26 -0.95 5.93
CA GLU A 401 -19.55 -1.37 5.40
C GLU A 401 -19.67 -1.19 3.87
N ALA A 402 -18.93 -0.22 3.31
CA ALA A 402 -18.87 0.01 1.87
C ALA A 402 -18.19 -1.12 1.08
N TYR A 403 -17.50 -2.02 1.77
CA TYR A 403 -16.95 -3.24 1.17
C TYR A 403 -18.02 -4.29 0.89
N LYS A 404 -19.25 -4.14 1.40
CA LYS A 404 -20.37 -5.00 1.01
C LYS A 404 -20.60 -4.90 -0.50
N ILE A 405 -20.57 -6.05 -1.17
CA ILE A 405 -20.87 -6.13 -2.60
C ILE A 405 -22.06 -7.04 -2.88
N GLU A 406 -22.65 -6.90 -4.06
CA GLU A 406 -23.57 -7.88 -4.61
C GLU A 406 -22.76 -8.99 -5.30
N PRO A 407 -22.93 -10.25 -4.90
CA PRO A 407 -22.21 -11.34 -5.54
C PRO A 407 -22.63 -11.49 -7.01
N LYS A 408 -21.66 -11.52 -7.91
CA LYS A 408 -21.86 -11.97 -9.29
C LYS A 408 -21.20 -13.34 -9.50
N GLN A 409 -21.93 -14.26 -10.11
CA GLN A 409 -21.39 -15.56 -10.48
C GLN A 409 -20.51 -15.43 -11.71
N ALA A 410 -19.34 -16.08 -11.70
CA ALA A 410 -18.53 -16.23 -12.89
C ALA A 410 -19.36 -16.89 -14.01
N ARG A 411 -19.13 -16.50 -15.27
CA ARG A 411 -19.75 -17.22 -16.37
C ARG A 411 -19.24 -18.66 -16.32
N LYS A 412 -20.14 -19.65 -16.42
CA LYS A 412 -19.73 -21.04 -16.60
C LYS A 412 -18.88 -21.11 -17.87
N VAL A 413 -17.58 -21.29 -17.71
CA VAL A 413 -16.67 -21.53 -18.82
C VAL A 413 -17.03 -22.92 -19.35
N THR A 414 -17.64 -22.97 -20.54
CA THR A 414 -18.06 -24.20 -21.23
C THR A 414 -16.91 -24.86 -22.00
N ARG A 415 -15.68 -24.40 -21.79
CA ARG A 415 -14.49 -25.03 -22.35
C ARG A 415 -13.77 -25.78 -21.25
N ASP A 416 -13.38 -27.00 -21.56
CA ASP A 416 -12.30 -27.74 -20.89
C ASP A 416 -11.00 -26.93 -21.03
N GLU A 417 -10.89 -25.81 -20.31
CA GLU A 417 -9.58 -25.28 -19.98
C GLU A 417 -8.92 -26.32 -19.09
N PRO A 418 -7.67 -26.73 -19.41
CA PRO A 418 -6.98 -27.74 -18.63
C PRO A 418 -7.04 -27.29 -17.18
N ASN A 419 -7.53 -28.18 -16.31
CA ASN A 419 -7.75 -27.99 -14.89
C ASN A 419 -6.65 -27.11 -14.26
N GLU A 420 -6.79 -25.78 -14.32
CA GLU A 420 -5.77 -24.82 -13.84
C GLU A 420 -5.73 -24.82 -12.30
N SER A 421 -6.63 -25.58 -11.68
CA SER A 421 -6.52 -26.09 -10.30
C SER A 421 -5.21 -26.86 -10.04
N ALA A 422 -4.44 -27.15 -11.08
CA ALA A 422 -3.12 -27.76 -11.02
C ALA A 422 -1.96 -26.83 -11.44
N ILE A 423 -2.09 -25.48 -11.38
CA ILE A 423 -0.89 -24.65 -11.17
C ILE A 423 -0.45 -24.88 -9.72
N THR A 424 0.11 -26.07 -9.52
CA THR A 424 0.80 -26.49 -8.32
C THR A 424 1.92 -25.49 -8.06
N HIS A 425 1.93 -25.03 -6.81
CA HIS A 425 2.90 -24.15 -6.18
C HIS A 425 4.27 -24.07 -6.85
N ARG A 426 4.71 -22.82 -7.10
CA ARG A 426 6.14 -22.45 -7.12
C ARG A 426 7.00 -23.33 -8.03
N GLN A 427 6.50 -23.71 -9.21
CA GLN A 427 7.33 -24.42 -10.19
C GLN A 427 8.55 -23.56 -10.51
N PRO A 428 9.77 -24.12 -10.49
CA PRO A 428 10.99 -23.37 -10.76
C PRO A 428 10.85 -22.70 -12.13
N TYR A 429 10.88 -21.37 -12.12
CA TYR A 429 10.89 -20.59 -13.33
C TYR A 429 12.23 -20.79 -14.00
N SER A 430 12.21 -21.26 -15.26
CA SER A 430 13.44 -21.52 -16.00
C SER A 430 14.26 -20.23 -16.09
N VAL A 431 15.43 -20.23 -15.44
CA VAL A 431 16.39 -19.12 -15.49
C VAL A 431 16.76 -18.79 -16.94
N VAL A 432 16.82 -19.81 -17.81
CA VAL A 432 17.03 -19.62 -19.26
C VAL A 432 15.88 -18.83 -19.89
N LYS A 433 14.61 -19.18 -19.60
CA LYS A 433 13.46 -18.40 -20.09
C LYS A 433 13.44 -16.98 -19.54
N TYR A 434 13.81 -16.79 -18.27
CA TYR A 434 13.94 -15.49 -17.64
C TYR A 434 14.96 -14.58 -18.37
N PHE A 435 16.17 -15.07 -18.62
CA PHE A 435 17.18 -14.30 -19.35
C PHE A 435 16.86 -14.16 -20.84
N ALA A 436 16.26 -15.16 -21.48
CA ALA A 436 15.83 -15.07 -22.88
C ALA A 436 14.88 -13.89 -23.10
N ARG A 437 14.01 -13.56 -22.13
CA ARG A 437 13.14 -12.38 -22.20
C ARG A 437 13.93 -11.06 -22.23
N HIS A 438 15.01 -10.97 -21.46
CA HIS A 438 15.86 -9.77 -21.40
C HIS A 438 16.74 -9.65 -22.64
N LEU A 439 17.24 -10.77 -23.17
CA LEU A 439 18.01 -10.80 -24.42
C LEU A 439 17.20 -10.29 -25.63
N ARG A 440 15.88 -10.54 -25.67
CA ARG A 440 15.00 -10.00 -26.73
C ARG A 440 14.93 -8.48 -26.76
N HIS A 441 15.20 -7.82 -25.63
CA HIS A 441 15.15 -6.36 -25.48
C HIS A 441 16.54 -5.75 -25.23
N PHE A 442 17.60 -6.51 -25.54
CA PHE A 442 18.97 -6.09 -25.32
C PHE A 442 19.29 -4.80 -26.09
N SER A 443 19.91 -3.85 -25.39
CA SER A 443 20.42 -2.63 -25.98
C SER A 443 21.74 -2.28 -25.31
N PHE A 444 22.82 -2.26 -26.09
CA PHE A 444 24.15 -1.95 -25.57
C PHE A 444 24.17 -0.61 -24.81
N GLN A 445 23.45 0.40 -25.31
CA GLN A 445 23.32 1.68 -24.65
C GLN A 445 22.67 1.54 -23.26
N ARG A 446 21.53 0.84 -23.17
CA ARG A 446 20.81 0.66 -21.90
C ARG A 446 21.62 -0.16 -20.89
N GLU A 447 22.27 -1.23 -21.35
CA GLU A 447 23.14 -2.06 -20.50
C GLU A 447 24.33 -1.26 -19.98
N ARG A 448 25.00 -0.50 -20.85
CA ARG A 448 26.09 0.40 -20.45
C ARG A 448 25.60 1.39 -19.40
N GLN A 449 24.47 2.05 -19.65
CA GLN A 449 23.88 3.02 -18.73
C GLN A 449 23.59 2.41 -17.35
N GLN A 450 22.97 1.23 -17.31
CA GLN A 450 22.72 0.54 -16.04
C GLN A 450 24.01 0.15 -15.34
N PHE A 451 24.99 -0.32 -16.08
CA PHE A 451 26.28 -0.71 -15.52
C PHE A 451 27.01 0.48 -14.89
N VAL A 452 27.10 1.62 -15.58
CA VAL A 452 27.83 2.79 -15.07
C VAL A 452 27.09 3.53 -13.94
N LYS A 453 25.76 3.40 -13.86
CA LYS A 453 24.96 3.88 -12.71
C LYS A 453 25.22 3.07 -11.44
N ARG A 454 25.49 1.77 -11.59
CA ARG A 454 25.74 0.85 -10.47
C ARG A 454 27.21 0.83 -10.04
N PHE A 455 28.11 0.89 -11.01
CA PHE A 455 29.56 0.84 -10.79
C PHE A 455 30.19 2.18 -11.18
N VAL A 456 30.03 3.19 -10.32
CA VAL A 456 30.49 4.57 -10.58
C VAL A 456 31.98 4.63 -10.94
N GLN A 457 32.79 3.72 -10.41
CA GLN A 457 34.24 3.63 -10.71
C GLN A 457 34.53 3.31 -12.19
N THR A 458 33.55 2.81 -12.94
CA THR A 458 33.69 2.44 -14.36
C THR A 458 33.39 3.62 -15.29
N GLN A 459 32.79 4.70 -14.78
CA GLN A 459 32.45 5.90 -15.56
C GLN A 459 33.66 6.57 -16.20
N LYS A 460 34.86 6.44 -15.60
CA LYS A 460 36.11 6.92 -16.21
C LYS A 460 36.40 6.29 -17.57
N TRP A 461 35.91 5.07 -17.82
CA TRP A 461 36.25 4.28 -19.02
C TRP A 461 35.04 4.16 -19.95
N LEU A 462 33.85 4.07 -19.38
CA LEU A 462 32.60 3.85 -20.13
C LEU A 462 31.76 5.12 -20.31
N GLY A 463 32.23 6.25 -19.77
CA GLY A 463 31.51 7.52 -19.76
C GLY A 463 30.47 7.61 -18.65
N LYS A 464 29.90 8.81 -18.47
CA LYS A 464 28.76 9.04 -17.60
C LYS A 464 27.48 8.41 -18.19
N PRO A 465 26.48 8.08 -17.35
CA PRO A 465 25.19 7.54 -17.79
C PRO A 465 24.53 8.36 -18.92
#